data_AF-K2QXU3-F1
#
_entry.id   AF-K2QXU3-F1
#
_cell.length_a   1.000
_cell.length_b   1.000
_cell.length_c   1.000
_cell.angle_alpha   90.00
_cell.angle_beta   90.00
_cell.angle_gamma   90.00
#
_symmetry.space_group_name_H-M   'P 1'
#
loop_
_entity.id
_entity.type
_entity.pdbx_description
1 polymer ?
#
loop_
_entity_poly.entity_id
_entity_poly.type
_entity_poly.pdbx_seq_one_letter_code
_entity_poly.pdbx_strand_id
1 'polypeptide(L)'
;MKGVFVLGIVIVGLILFCSGCTSNNNITISESSGIPVSEVPNLASEVSKSTGSIQSIQFKGVNLSMNQCLYIFAKGIVMINSGEKGNIPIKTYQKAENPSGTVNSAKIAKNEYVDMADRTYKWMDQNSIVPNYIGVYEGGANDLSPEMLLKTFIKVLNEYKSNGKLPESVIVP
;
A
#
# COMPACT_ATOMS: atom_id res chain seq x y z
N MET A 1 -43.19 -23.26 46.82
CA MET A 1 -42.13 -24.29 46.75
C MET A 1 -42.21 -24.98 45.39
N LYS A 2 -41.07 -25.03 44.67
CA LYS A 2 -40.71 -25.99 43.60
C LYS A 2 -41.67 -26.02 42.39
N GLY A 3 -41.36 -25.49 41.20
CA GLY A 3 -40.11 -25.58 40.45
C GLY A 3 -40.05 -26.91 39.69
N VAL A 4 -40.50 -26.93 38.44
CA VAL A 4 -40.15 -27.94 37.42
C VAL A 4 -40.15 -27.25 36.05
N PHE A 5 -38.96 -26.94 35.53
CA PHE A 5 -38.72 -26.62 34.13
C PHE A 5 -38.41 -27.94 33.40
N VAL A 6 -39.16 -28.27 32.35
CA VAL A 6 -38.89 -29.43 31.49
C VAL A 6 -38.30 -28.94 30.17
N LEU A 7 -37.23 -29.64 29.77
CA LEU A 7 -36.42 -29.47 28.58
C LEU A 7 -37.22 -29.45 27.27
N GLY A 8 -36.74 -28.61 26.35
CA GLY A 8 -36.99 -28.69 24.92
C GLY A 8 -35.89 -27.97 24.17
N ILE A 9 -34.66 -28.49 24.20
CA ILE A 9 -33.57 -28.03 23.32
C ILE A 9 -33.72 -28.76 22.00
N VAL A 10 -34.19 -28.05 20.98
CA VAL A 10 -33.91 -28.35 19.57
C VAL A 10 -33.87 -27.01 18.85
N ILE A 11 -33.05 -26.92 17.80
CA ILE A 11 -33.02 -25.89 16.72
C ILE A 11 -32.03 -24.75 17.04
N VAL A 12 -31.00 -24.45 16.26
CA VAL A 12 -30.54 -24.93 14.95
C VAL A 12 -29.04 -24.62 14.85
N GLY A 13 -28.30 -25.44 14.10
CA GLY A 13 -26.88 -25.26 13.87
C GLY A 13 -26.55 -23.84 13.42
N LEU A 14 -25.55 -23.25 14.09
CA LEU A 14 -24.91 -22.03 13.65
C LEU A 14 -24.16 -22.35 12.36
N ILE A 15 -24.84 -22.20 11.23
CA ILE A 15 -24.19 -22.11 9.93
C ILE A 15 -23.49 -20.76 9.93
N LEU A 16 -22.21 -20.76 10.33
CA LEU A 16 -21.28 -19.69 9.99
C LEU A 16 -21.12 -19.72 8.46
N PHE A 17 -22.01 -19.00 7.78
CA PHE A 17 -21.76 -18.53 6.43
C PHE A 17 -20.60 -17.51 6.53
N CYS A 18 -19.36 -17.99 6.52
CA CYS A 18 -18.31 -17.23 5.86
C CYS A 18 -18.59 -17.38 4.37
N SER A 19 -19.46 -16.52 3.85
CA SER A 19 -19.39 -16.16 2.44
C SER A 19 -18.01 -15.54 2.24
N GLY A 20 -17.02 -16.40 1.95
CA GLY A 20 -15.92 -16.01 1.11
C GLY A 20 -16.56 -15.53 -0.19
N CYS A 21 -16.85 -14.24 -0.26
CA CYS A 21 -17.04 -13.58 -1.53
C CYS A 21 -15.67 -13.59 -2.20
N THR A 22 -15.36 -14.70 -2.87
CA THR A 22 -14.48 -14.69 -4.04
C THR A 22 -15.24 -13.88 -5.08
N SER A 23 -15.12 -12.56 -4.97
CA SER A 23 -15.50 -11.66 -6.03
C SER A 23 -14.43 -11.83 -7.09
N ASN A 24 -14.69 -12.73 -8.05
CA ASN A 24 -14.01 -12.72 -9.34
C ASN A 24 -14.44 -11.46 -10.10
N ASN A 25 -14.07 -10.29 -9.58
CA ASN A 25 -14.02 -9.09 -10.37
C ASN A 25 -12.86 -9.29 -11.31
N ASN A 26 -13.14 -9.61 -12.58
CA ASN A 26 -12.16 -9.39 -13.64
C ASN A 26 -11.93 -7.88 -13.74
N ILE A 27 -11.14 -7.34 -12.80
CA ILE A 27 -10.70 -5.95 -12.82
C ILE A 27 -9.73 -5.84 -13.98
N THR A 28 -10.21 -5.26 -15.08
CA THR A 28 -9.35 -4.97 -16.24
C THR A 28 -8.45 -3.78 -15.88
N ILE A 29 -7.24 -4.09 -15.43
CA ILE A 29 -6.17 -3.11 -15.24
C ILE A 29 -5.46 -2.93 -16.59
N SER A 30 -5.36 -1.69 -17.04
CA SER A 30 -4.62 -1.28 -18.23
C SER A 30 -4.04 0.11 -18.01
N GLU A 31 -3.16 0.55 -18.90
CA GLU A 31 -2.66 1.93 -18.88
C GLU A 31 -3.79 2.97 -18.97
N SER A 32 -4.87 2.64 -19.68
CA SER A 32 -6.04 3.51 -19.85
C SER A 32 -7.01 3.49 -18.66
N SER A 33 -7.14 2.36 -17.94
CA SER A 33 -8.05 2.25 -16.80
C SER A 33 -7.38 2.55 -15.46
N GLY A 34 -6.05 2.41 -15.37
CA GLY A 34 -5.30 2.56 -14.13
C GLY A 34 -5.50 1.40 -13.15
N ILE A 35 -4.93 1.56 -11.95
CA ILE A 35 -5.00 0.57 -10.87
C ILE A 35 -6.00 1.04 -9.82
N PRO A 36 -7.09 0.31 -9.55
CA PRO A 36 -7.98 0.65 -8.44
C PRO A 36 -7.23 0.72 -7.11
N VAL A 37 -7.51 1.72 -6.28
CA VAL A 37 -6.88 1.88 -4.96
C VAL A 37 -6.99 0.62 -4.09
N SER A 38 -8.08 -0.14 -4.25
CA SER A 38 -8.32 -1.41 -3.56
C SER A 38 -7.32 -2.52 -3.93
N GLU A 39 -6.62 -2.41 -5.07
CA GLU A 39 -5.64 -3.38 -5.54
C GLU A 39 -4.20 -3.01 -5.18
N VAL A 40 -3.96 -1.78 -4.72
CA VAL A 40 -2.63 -1.29 -4.36
C VAL A 40 -1.95 -2.16 -3.28
N PRO A 41 -2.65 -2.63 -2.22
CA PRO A 41 -2.05 -3.53 -1.25
C PRO A 41 -1.70 -4.92 -1.83
N ASN A 42 -2.44 -5.38 -2.84
CA ASN A 42 -2.12 -6.62 -3.54
C ASN A 42 -0.87 -6.46 -4.41
N LEU A 43 -0.75 -5.33 -5.13
CA LEU A 43 0.44 -5.02 -5.90
C LEU A 43 1.68 -4.92 -4.99
N ALA A 44 1.59 -4.21 -3.85
CA ALA A 44 2.69 -4.13 -2.89
C ALA A 44 3.11 -5.51 -2.35
N SER A 45 2.13 -6.37 -2.08
CA SER A 45 2.37 -7.75 -1.66
C SER A 45 3.09 -8.56 -2.74
N GLU A 46 2.75 -8.42 -4.02
CA GLU A 46 3.49 -9.08 -5.12
C GLU A 46 4.92 -8.54 -5.28
N VAL A 47 5.12 -7.22 -5.21
CA VAL A 47 6.45 -6.62 -5.26
C VAL A 47 7.31 -7.13 -4.10
N SER A 48 6.74 -7.28 -2.90
CA SER A 48 7.48 -7.74 -1.71
C SER A 48 7.99 -9.18 -1.78
N LYS A 49 7.41 -10.02 -2.66
CA LYS A 49 7.88 -11.40 -2.87
C LYS A 49 9.07 -11.49 -3.81
N SER A 50 9.32 -10.43 -4.56
CA SER A 50 10.39 -10.39 -5.54
C SER A 50 11.75 -10.25 -4.86
N THR A 51 12.75 -10.98 -5.33
CA THR A 51 14.11 -10.99 -4.75
C THR A 51 15.12 -10.35 -5.70
N GLY A 52 16.10 -9.63 -5.16
CA GLY A 52 17.16 -9.00 -5.94
C GLY A 52 16.74 -7.69 -6.61
N SER A 53 17.55 -7.20 -7.55
CA SER A 53 17.32 -5.93 -8.25
C SER A 53 16.26 -6.11 -9.34
N ILE A 54 15.00 -5.88 -8.99
CA ILE A 54 13.89 -5.90 -9.94
C ILE A 54 13.73 -4.55 -10.66
N GLN A 55 13.54 -4.61 -11.98
CA GLN A 55 13.27 -3.41 -12.79
C GLN A 55 11.76 -3.21 -13.02
N SER A 56 11.00 -4.31 -13.09
CA SER A 56 9.55 -4.30 -13.29
C SER A 56 8.87 -5.53 -12.69
N ILE A 57 7.54 -5.49 -12.55
CA ILE A 57 6.70 -6.56 -12.03
C ILE A 57 5.46 -6.74 -12.91
N GLN A 58 5.10 -7.99 -13.19
CA GLN A 58 3.83 -8.34 -13.81
C GLN A 58 2.72 -8.37 -12.75
N PHE A 59 1.67 -7.58 -12.95
CA PHE A 59 0.53 -7.55 -12.05
C PHE A 59 -0.78 -7.48 -12.84
N LYS A 60 -1.63 -8.51 -12.72
CA LYS A 60 -2.96 -8.58 -13.36
C LYS A 60 -2.99 -8.15 -14.84
N GLY A 61 -1.97 -8.53 -15.61
CA GLY A 61 -1.90 -8.29 -17.06
C GLY A 61 -1.14 -7.02 -17.48
N VAL A 62 -0.64 -6.21 -16.54
CA VAL A 62 0.24 -5.07 -16.84
C VAL A 62 1.66 -5.28 -16.30
N ASN A 63 2.66 -4.78 -17.02
CA ASN A 63 4.05 -4.74 -16.56
C ASN A 63 4.36 -3.36 -15.98
N LEU A 64 4.71 -3.29 -14.70
CA LEU A 64 4.93 -2.03 -13.98
C LEU A 64 6.40 -1.89 -13.58
N SER A 65 7.04 -0.81 -13.99
CA SER A 65 8.38 -0.44 -13.51
C SER A 65 8.36 -0.12 -12.01
N MET A 66 9.51 -0.20 -11.33
CA MET A 66 9.59 0.17 -9.91
C MET A 66 9.29 1.67 -9.67
N ASN A 67 9.56 2.53 -10.64
CA ASN A 67 9.17 3.95 -10.57
C ASN A 67 7.64 4.11 -10.61
N GLN A 68 6.96 3.33 -11.45
CA GLN A 68 5.49 3.28 -11.46
C GLN A 68 4.94 2.76 -10.13
N CYS A 69 5.52 1.68 -9.61
CA CYS A 69 5.14 1.14 -8.30
C CYS A 69 5.31 2.18 -7.19
N LEU A 70 6.43 2.92 -7.16
CA LEU A 70 6.64 3.98 -6.17
C LEU A 70 5.52 5.03 -6.21
N TYR A 71 5.16 5.52 -7.40
CA TYR A 71 4.04 6.45 -7.57
C TYR A 71 2.70 5.86 -7.10
N ILE A 72 2.40 4.63 -7.54
CA ILE A 72 1.14 3.94 -7.23
C ILE A 72 1.01 3.71 -5.72
N PHE A 73 2.09 3.31 -5.05
CA PHE A 73 2.08 3.08 -3.61
C PHE A 73 1.93 4.39 -2.83
N ALA A 74 2.67 5.43 -3.22
CA ALA A 74 2.57 6.74 -2.60
C ALA A 74 1.13 7.30 -2.71
N LYS A 75 0.58 7.36 -3.92
CA LYS A 75 -0.78 7.85 -4.15
C LYS A 75 -1.84 6.95 -3.50
N GLY A 76 -1.62 5.64 -3.51
CA GLY A 76 -2.52 4.68 -2.88
C GLY A 76 -2.59 4.84 -1.36
N ILE A 77 -1.46 5.07 -0.68
CA ILE A 77 -1.44 5.35 0.77
C ILE A 77 -2.26 6.60 1.09
N VAL A 78 -2.12 7.67 0.31
CA VAL A 78 -2.87 8.91 0.52
C VAL A 78 -4.37 8.71 0.32
N MET A 79 -4.76 8.05 -0.78
CA MET A 79 -6.18 7.73 -1.04
C MET A 79 -6.77 6.81 0.03
N ILE A 80 -6.03 5.79 0.48
CA ILE A 80 -6.46 4.91 1.58
C ILE A 80 -6.65 5.71 2.87
N ASN A 81 -5.73 6.64 3.18
CA ASN A 81 -5.81 7.45 4.39
C ASN A 81 -7.00 8.41 4.37
N SER A 82 -7.33 9.01 3.22
CA SER A 82 -8.49 9.90 3.07
C SER A 82 -9.82 9.17 2.85
N GLY A 83 -9.80 7.84 2.67
CA GLY A 83 -11.00 7.05 2.34
C GLY A 83 -11.47 7.26 0.89
N GLU A 84 -10.63 7.84 0.04
CA GLU A 84 -10.91 8.04 -1.38
C GLU A 84 -10.94 6.71 -2.14
N LYS A 85 -11.83 6.63 -3.11
CA LYS A 85 -11.97 5.50 -4.04
C LYS A 85 -11.62 5.95 -5.45
N GLY A 86 -11.32 4.99 -6.31
CA GLY A 86 -11.06 5.24 -7.72
C GLY A 86 -9.78 4.57 -8.18
N ASN A 87 -9.32 4.98 -9.36
CA ASN A 87 -8.18 4.37 -10.02
C ASN A 87 -7.01 5.33 -10.05
N ILE A 88 -5.83 4.78 -9.83
CA ILE A 88 -4.55 5.46 -9.91
C ILE A 88 -4.02 5.28 -11.34
N PRO A 89 -3.71 6.37 -12.07
CA PRO A 89 -3.23 6.26 -13.44
C PRO A 89 -1.85 5.58 -13.48
N ILE A 90 -1.62 4.79 -14.52
CA ILE A 90 -0.30 4.23 -14.82
C ILE A 90 0.39 5.23 -15.74
N LYS A 91 1.34 6.00 -15.19
CA LYS A 91 2.13 6.99 -15.94
C LYS A 91 3.58 6.53 -16.07
N THR A 92 4.37 7.18 -16.91
CA THR A 92 5.81 6.90 -17.05
C THR A 92 6.61 7.91 -16.24
N TYR A 93 7.63 7.44 -15.53
CA TYR A 93 8.50 8.28 -14.70
C TYR A 93 9.97 7.95 -14.94
N GLN A 94 10.76 8.99 -15.17
CA GLN A 94 12.22 8.83 -15.26
C GLN A 94 12.80 8.49 -13.87
N LYS A 95 13.96 7.83 -13.87
CA LYS A 95 14.72 7.55 -12.64
C LYS A 95 15.16 8.86 -11.96
N ALA A 96 15.39 8.79 -10.66
CA ALA A 96 16.04 9.88 -9.92
C ALA A 96 17.40 10.22 -10.55
N GLU A 97 17.70 11.51 -10.65
CA GLU A 97 18.95 11.99 -11.24
C GLU A 97 20.13 11.76 -10.31
N ASN A 98 19.95 12.12 -9.03
CA ASN A 98 20.98 12.09 -8.00
C ASN A 98 20.38 11.53 -6.70
N PRO A 99 20.03 10.23 -6.65
CA PRO A 99 19.39 9.65 -5.49
C PRO A 99 20.28 9.72 -4.24
N SER A 100 19.71 10.13 -3.11
CA SER A 100 20.39 10.22 -1.81
C SER A 100 19.46 9.80 -0.67
N GLY A 101 20.00 9.62 0.53
CA GLY A 101 19.25 9.19 1.71
C GLY A 101 19.93 8.02 2.41
N THR A 102 20.06 8.13 3.72
CA THR A 102 20.97 7.28 4.53
C THR A 102 20.37 6.90 5.88
N VAL A 103 19.04 6.86 5.98
CA VAL A 103 18.40 6.27 7.16
C VAL A 103 18.91 4.83 7.29
N ASN A 104 19.21 4.44 8.54
CA ASN A 104 19.55 3.05 8.88
C ASN A 104 18.42 2.37 9.67
N SER A 105 17.76 3.15 10.54
CA SER A 105 16.49 2.77 11.14
C SER A 105 15.82 4.00 11.73
N ALA A 106 14.51 4.14 11.51
CA ALA A 106 13.70 5.12 12.22
C ALA A 106 12.27 4.59 12.42
N LYS A 107 11.64 5.02 13.52
CA LYS A 107 10.19 4.82 13.72
C LYS A 107 9.46 6.01 13.14
N ILE A 108 8.72 5.78 12.05
CA ILE A 108 7.97 6.81 11.35
C ILE A 108 6.50 6.67 11.70
N ALA A 109 5.92 7.74 12.25
CA ALA A 109 4.51 7.80 12.62
C ALA A 109 3.60 7.91 11.38
N LYS A 110 2.31 7.63 11.56
CA LYS A 110 1.33 7.62 10.48
C LYS A 110 1.22 8.92 9.71
N ASN A 111 1.06 10.03 10.40
CA ASN A 111 1.05 11.36 9.81
C ASN A 111 2.29 11.61 8.95
N GLU A 112 3.48 11.25 9.44
CA GLU A 112 4.74 11.45 8.73
C GLU A 112 4.82 10.59 7.45
N TYR A 113 4.58 9.27 7.50
CA TYR A 113 4.69 8.48 6.27
C TYR A 113 3.57 8.81 5.26
N VAL A 114 2.41 9.30 5.71
CA VAL A 114 1.34 9.79 4.82
C VAL A 114 1.76 11.09 4.15
N ASP A 115 2.38 12.02 4.88
CA ASP A 115 2.96 13.25 4.33
C ASP A 115 4.08 12.95 3.32
N MET A 116 4.99 12.03 3.66
CA MET A 116 6.03 11.55 2.74
C MET A 116 5.43 10.97 1.45
N ALA A 117 4.37 10.17 1.56
CA ALA A 117 3.66 9.63 0.41
C ALA A 117 3.03 10.75 -0.43
N ASP A 118 2.41 11.75 0.20
CA ASP A 118 1.81 12.90 -0.49
C ASP A 118 2.84 13.72 -1.27
N ARG A 119 3.96 14.07 -0.62
CA ARG A 119 5.08 14.77 -1.28
C ARG A 119 5.67 13.95 -2.43
N THR A 120 5.80 12.63 -2.26
CA THR A 120 6.34 11.74 -3.30
C THR A 120 5.49 11.76 -4.56
N TYR A 121 4.18 11.47 -4.47
CA TYR A 121 3.36 11.38 -5.68
C TYR A 121 3.15 12.76 -6.32
N LYS A 122 3.04 13.84 -5.53
CA LYS A 122 2.92 15.21 -6.05
C LYS A 122 4.18 15.65 -6.81
N TRP A 123 5.36 15.36 -6.27
CA TRP A 123 6.61 15.61 -6.98
C TRP A 123 6.63 14.90 -8.34
N MET A 124 6.25 13.62 -8.35
CA MET A 124 6.22 12.82 -9.57
C MET A 124 5.18 13.32 -10.57
N ASP A 125 3.98 13.72 -10.11
CA ASP A 125 2.95 14.32 -10.97
C ASP A 125 3.42 15.64 -11.60
N GLN A 126 4.21 16.44 -10.88
CA GLN A 126 4.73 17.73 -11.36
C GLN A 126 5.93 17.58 -12.31
N ASN A 127 6.86 16.67 -12.00
CA ASN A 127 8.16 16.63 -12.66
C ASN A 127 8.28 15.47 -13.66
N SER A 128 7.40 14.45 -13.60
CA SER A 128 7.54 13.20 -14.35
C SER A 128 8.86 12.45 -14.08
N ILE A 129 9.49 12.71 -12.93
CA ILE A 129 10.75 12.12 -12.46
C ILE A 129 10.57 11.67 -11.01
N VAL A 130 11.17 10.54 -10.63
CA VAL A 130 11.26 10.09 -9.23
C VAL A 130 12.07 11.10 -8.39
N PRO A 131 11.62 11.50 -7.19
CA PRO A 131 12.39 12.43 -6.34
C PRO A 131 13.77 11.85 -5.99
N ASN A 132 14.77 12.70 -5.77
CA ASN A 132 16.10 12.24 -5.36
C ASN A 132 16.10 11.69 -3.92
N TYR A 133 15.25 12.24 -3.07
CA TYR A 133 15.00 11.82 -1.70
C TYR A 133 13.71 12.46 -1.20
N ILE A 134 13.21 11.99 -0.05
CA ILE A 134 12.11 12.62 0.67
C ILE A 134 12.53 12.74 2.13
N GLY A 135 12.49 13.97 2.64
CA GLY A 135 12.88 14.24 4.02
C GLY A 135 11.84 13.75 5.02
N VAL A 136 12.34 13.40 6.21
CA VAL A 136 11.54 13.04 7.38
C VAL A 136 11.46 14.26 8.29
N TYR A 137 10.27 14.79 8.52
CA TYR A 137 10.06 16.00 9.32
C TYR A 137 9.82 15.69 10.78
N GLU A 138 9.17 14.57 11.08
CA GLU A 138 8.94 14.10 12.44
C GLU A 138 9.89 12.97 12.87
N GLY A 139 10.42 13.06 14.09
CA GLY A 139 11.28 12.00 14.66
C GLY A 139 12.77 12.12 14.33
N GLY A 140 13.19 13.14 13.58
CA GLY A 140 14.60 13.53 13.43
C GLY A 140 15.47 12.56 12.64
N ALA A 141 14.87 11.75 11.76
CA ALA A 141 15.61 10.85 10.88
C ALA A 141 16.19 11.60 9.67
N ASN A 142 17.21 10.99 9.03
CA ASN A 142 17.71 11.46 7.74
C ASN A 142 16.67 11.30 6.62
N ASP A 143 16.98 11.84 5.44
CA ASP A 143 16.14 11.66 4.26
C ASP A 143 16.13 10.20 3.78
N LEU A 144 15.00 9.77 3.22
CA LEU A 144 14.87 8.45 2.59
C LEU A 144 15.15 8.56 1.08
N SER A 145 15.95 7.62 0.58
CA SER A 145 16.16 7.42 -0.84
C SER A 145 14.92 6.83 -1.53
N PRO A 146 14.82 6.88 -2.86
CA PRO A 146 13.70 6.28 -3.60
C PRO A 146 13.50 4.80 -3.30
N GLU A 147 14.59 4.06 -3.10
CA GLU A 147 14.54 2.65 -2.74
C GLU A 147 14.00 2.45 -1.32
N MET A 148 14.43 3.29 -0.36
CA MET A 148 13.92 3.27 1.01
C MET A 148 12.45 3.66 1.07
N LEU A 149 12.01 4.63 0.25
CA LEU A 149 10.59 5.00 0.11
C LEU A 149 9.76 3.85 -0.44
N LEU A 150 10.24 3.19 -1.50
CA LEU A 150 9.55 2.03 -2.08
C LEU A 150 9.37 0.93 -1.02
N LYS A 151 10.43 0.58 -0.28
CA LYS A 151 10.39 -0.41 0.81
C LYS A 151 9.44 0.02 1.94
N THR A 152 9.47 1.29 2.32
CA THR A 152 8.60 1.87 3.35
C THR A 152 7.14 1.76 2.96
N PHE A 153 6.78 2.16 1.75
CA PHE A 153 5.39 2.10 1.30
C PHE A 153 4.90 0.67 1.09
N ILE A 154 5.76 -0.25 0.63
CA ILE A 154 5.45 -1.68 0.59
C ILE A 154 5.10 -2.19 1.99
N LYS A 155 5.89 -1.84 3.00
CA LYS A 155 5.64 -2.24 4.39
C LYS A 155 4.30 -1.71 4.90
N VAL A 156 4.04 -0.40 4.73
CA VAL A 156 2.76 0.24 5.11
C VAL A 156 1.58 -0.48 4.46
N LEU A 157 1.66 -0.77 3.16
CA LEU A 157 0.58 -1.41 2.41
C LEU A 157 0.38 -2.89 2.77
N ASN A 158 1.44 -3.62 3.08
CA ASN A 158 1.36 -5.00 3.55
C ASN A 158 0.74 -5.10 4.96
N GLU A 159 1.08 -4.16 5.86
CA GLU A 159 0.44 -4.06 7.18
C GLU A 159 -1.04 -3.67 7.05
N TYR A 160 -1.37 -2.72 6.16
CA TYR A 160 -2.76 -2.39 5.83
C TYR A 160 -3.54 -3.60 5.29
N LYS A 161 -2.95 -4.36 4.36
CA LYS A 161 -3.56 -5.57 3.81
C LYS A 161 -3.91 -6.60 4.88
N SER A 162 -3.03 -6.76 5.87
CA SER A 162 -3.21 -7.73 6.96
C SER A 162 -4.23 -7.28 8.01
N ASN A 163 -4.24 -5.99 8.34
CA ASN A 163 -4.97 -5.47 9.49
C ASN A 163 -6.25 -4.69 9.13
N GLY A 164 -6.46 -4.37 7.85
CA GLY A 164 -7.55 -3.53 7.36
C GLY A 164 -7.46 -2.06 7.77
N LYS A 165 -6.33 -1.63 8.36
CA LYS A 165 -6.07 -0.27 8.83
C LYS A 165 -4.60 0.08 8.61
N LEU A 166 -4.34 1.33 8.24
CA LEU A 166 -2.97 1.84 8.12
C LEU A 166 -2.30 1.78 9.50
N PRO A 167 -1.05 1.32 9.60
CA PRO A 167 -0.37 1.16 10.89
C PRO A 167 -0.10 2.51 11.56
N GLU A 168 -0.21 2.61 12.87
CA GLU A 168 0.07 3.87 13.60
C GLU A 168 1.53 4.33 13.45
N SER A 169 2.44 3.39 13.17
CA SER A 169 3.83 3.69 12.83
C SER A 169 4.46 2.49 12.11
N VAL A 170 5.49 2.75 11.30
CA VAL A 170 6.35 1.70 10.73
C VAL A 170 7.81 1.94 11.08
N ILE A 171 8.57 0.86 11.22
CA ILE A 171 10.04 0.95 11.23
C ILE A 171 10.54 0.95 9.78
N VAL A 172 11.25 2.00 9.39
CA VAL A 172 11.89 2.11 8.08
C VAL A 172 13.37 1.73 8.18
N PRO A 173 13.98 1.18 7.11
CA PRO A 173 15.43 1.13 6.97
C PRO A 173 15.96 2.53 6.69
#